data_AF-A0A378A0P4-F1
#
_entry.id   AF-A0A378A0P4-F1
#
_cell.length_a   1.000
_cell.length_b   1.000
_cell.length_c   1.000
_cell.angle_alpha   90.00
_cell.angle_beta   90.00
_cell.angle_gamma   90.00
#
_symmetry.space_group_name_H-M   'P 1'
#
loop_
_entity.id
_entity.type
_entity.pdbx_description
1 polymer ?
#
loop_
_entity_poly.entity_id
_entity_poly.type
_entity_poly.pdbx_seq_one_letter_code
_entity_poly.pdbx_strand_id
1 'polypeptide(L)' 'MSSAPTDTHKTFLADLARLVGPSHLLTDPAKTQRYRKGFRSGQGEALAVVFPGTPAGALARAQRPA' A
#
# COMPACT_ATOMS: atom_id res chain seq x y z
N MET A 1 -1.26 5.72 -20.24
CA MET A 1 -0.38 4.54 -20.38
C MET A 1 -0.65 3.64 -19.20
N SER A 2 -1.33 2.52 -19.39
CA SER A 2 -1.62 1.57 -18.32
C SER A 2 -0.38 0.69 -18.12
N SER A 3 0.29 0.81 -16.99
CA SER A 3 1.33 -0.15 -16.58
C SER A 3 0.61 -1.44 -16.19
N ALA A 4 0.69 -2.45 -17.06
CA ALA A 4 0.27 -3.80 -16.69
C ALA A 4 1.01 -4.22 -15.40
N PRO A 5 0.36 -4.98 -14.49
CA PRO A 5 0.99 -5.38 -13.24
C PRO A 5 2.19 -6.28 -13.53
N THR A 6 3.39 -5.69 -13.43
CA THR A 6 4.67 -6.40 -13.50
C THR A 6 4.80 -7.36 -12.33
N ASP A 7 5.55 -8.45 -12.50
CA ASP A 7 5.82 -9.42 -11.45
C ASP A 7 6.35 -8.77 -10.16
N THR A 8 7.24 -7.78 -10.32
CA THR A 8 7.75 -6.94 -9.23
C THR A 8 6.65 -6.23 -8.44
N HIS A 9 5.62 -5.66 -9.10
CA HIS A 9 4.51 -5.00 -8.42
C HIS A 9 3.68 -6.00 -7.61
N LYS A 10 3.45 -7.21 -8.13
CA LYS A 10 2.70 -8.25 -7.43
C LYS A 10 3.43 -8.70 -6.17
N THR A 11 4.73 -8.97 -6.28
CA THR A 11 5.58 -9.36 -5.14
C THR A 11 5.61 -8.25 -4.08
N PHE A 12 5.78 -7.00 -4.50
CA PHE A 12 5.77 -5.86 -3.58
C PHE A 12 4.44 -5.69 -2.84
N LEU A 13 3.31 -5.83 -3.54
CA LEU A 13 1.97 -5.74 -2.92
C LEU A 13 1.71 -6.92 -1.96
N ALA A 14 2.21 -8.11 -2.27
CA ALA A 14 2.11 -9.26 -1.38
C ALA A 14 2.91 -9.03 -0.08
N ASP A 15 4.11 -8.46 -0.17
CA ASP A 15 4.91 -8.09 1.00
C ASP A 15 4.22 -7.03 1.87
N LEU A 16 3.64 -6.00 1.24
CA LEU A 16 2.86 -5.00 1.97
C LEU A 16 1.65 -5.63 2.67
N ALA A 17 0.89 -6.48 1.98
CA ALA A 17 -0.24 -7.19 2.57
C ALA A 17 0.17 -8.07 3.76
N ARG A 18 1.35 -8.70 3.70
CA ARG A 18 1.92 -9.50 4.79
C ARG A 18 2.33 -8.63 5.99
N LEU A 19 2.83 -7.41 5.75
CA LEU A 19 3.30 -6.51 6.79
C LEU A 19 2.15 -5.80 7.52
N VAL A 20 1.17 -5.25 6.78
CA VAL A 20 0.09 -4.45 7.35
C VAL A 20 -1.23 -5.22 7.52
N GLY A 21 -1.34 -6.40 6.92
CA GLY A 21 -2.59 -7.14 6.80
C GLY A 21 -3.38 -6.73 5.54
N PRO A 22 -4.10 -7.66 4.89
CA PRO A 22 -4.79 -7.39 3.63
C PRO A 22 -5.91 -6.35 3.76
N SER A 23 -6.59 -6.26 4.90
CA SER A 23 -7.64 -5.26 5.14
C SER A 23 -7.10 -3.82 5.22
N HIS A 24 -5.78 -3.66 5.35
CA HIS A 24 -5.09 -2.38 5.45
C HIS A 24 -4.42 -1.97 4.13
N LEU A 25 -4.67 -2.71 3.03
CA LEU A 25 -4.13 -2.45 1.70
C LEU A 25 -5.26 -2.31 0.68
N LEU A 26 -5.33 -1.18 -0.01
CA LEU A 26 -6.27 -0.95 -1.10
C LEU A 26 -5.52 -0.84 -2.43
N THR A 27 -5.86 -1.69 -3.39
CA THR A 27 -5.30 -1.67 -4.76
C THR A 27 -6.35 -1.36 -5.83
N ASP A 28 -7.63 -1.47 -5.48
CA ASP A 28 -8.74 -1.16 -6.38
C ASP A 28 -8.79 0.36 -6.67
N PRO A 29 -8.73 0.78 -7.95
CA PRO A 29 -8.82 2.19 -8.33
C PRO A 29 -10.06 2.91 -7.79
N ALA A 30 -11.21 2.24 -7.70
CA ALA A 30 -12.44 2.83 -7.18
C ALA A 30 -12.34 3.07 -5.66
N LYS A 31 -11.79 2.10 -4.92
CA LYS A 31 -11.62 2.20 -3.46
C LYS A 31 -10.55 3.21 -3.06
N THR A 32 -9.56 3.45 -3.92
CA THR A 32 -8.46 4.39 -3.67
C THR A 32 -8.78 5.84 -4.13
N GLN A 33 -9.88 6.06 -4.86
CA GLN A 33 -10.18 7.36 -5.50
C GLN A 33 -10.15 8.54 -4.53
N ARG A 34 -10.72 8.39 -3.33
CA ARG A 34 -10.75 9.46 -2.31
C ARG A 34 -9.34 9.89 -1.85
N TYR A 35 -8.38 8.99 -1.87
CA TYR A 35 -7.00 9.25 -1.46
C TYR A 35 -6.12 9.74 -2.60
N ARG A 36 -6.56 9.54 -3.84
CA ARG A 36 -5.86 9.93 -5.07
C ARG A 36 -6.32 11.27 -5.64
N LYS A 37 -7.31 11.91 -5.01
CA LYS A 37 -7.88 13.20 -5.42
C LYS A 37 -7.68 14.23 -4.30
N GLY A 38 -7.10 15.37 -4.64
CA GLY A 38 -6.92 16.49 -3.73
C GLY A 38 -8.24 17.18 -3.37
N PHE A 39 -8.27 17.83 -2.21
CA PHE A 39 -9.46 18.54 -1.72
C PHE A 39 -9.87 19.73 -2.60
N ARG A 40 -8.89 20.51 -3.08
CA ARG A 40 -9.12 21.71 -3.91
C ARG A 40 -8.96 21.42 -5.39
N SER A 41 -7.91 20.68 -5.75
CA SER A 41 -7.56 20.32 -7.12
C SER A 41 -6.48 19.23 -7.09
N GLY A 42 -6.17 18.66 -8.26
CA GLY A 42 -5.14 17.63 -8.43
C GLY A 42 -5.67 16.21 -8.24
N GLN A 43 -5.18 15.31 -9.09
CA GLN A 43 -5.42 13.88 -9.00
C GLN A 43 -4.26 13.12 -9.63
N GLY A 44 -4.09 11.85 -9.29
CA GLY A 44 -3.06 11.00 -9.88
C GLY A 44 -3.36 9.52 -9.71
N GLU A 45 -2.62 8.68 -10.43
CA GLU A 45 -2.65 7.24 -10.22
C GLU A 45 -1.74 6.83 -9.06
N ALA A 46 -2.11 5.75 -8.38
CA ALA A 46 -1.28 5.13 -7.36
C ALA A 46 -1.49 3.62 -7.47
N LEU A 47 -0.40 2.87 -7.25
CA LEU A 47 -0.43 1.41 -7.27
C LEU A 47 -1.26 0.85 -6.10
N ALA A 48 -1.15 1.45 -4.91
CA ALA A 48 -1.90 1.08 -3.72
C ALA A 48 -1.98 2.21 -2.69
N VAL A 49 -2.93 2.10 -1.77
CA VAL A 49 -3.05 2.91 -0.54
C VAL A 49 -2.89 1.98 0.67
N VAL A 50 -2.01 2.33 1.60
CA VAL A 50 -1.64 1.51 2.77
C VAL A 50 -2.04 2.23 4.05
N PHE A 51 -2.70 1.53 4.97
CA PHE A 51 -3.07 2.02 6.30
C PHE A 51 -2.24 1.33 7.38
N PRO A 52 -1.09 1.88 7.82
CA PRO A 52 -0.30 1.24 8.85
C PRO A 52 -1.11 1.14 10.15
N GLY A 53 -1.20 -0.08 10.72
CA GLY A 53 -2.04 -0.37 11.90
C GLY A 53 -1.51 0.18 13.23
N THR A 54 -0.31 0.75 13.26
CA THR A 54 0.25 1.44 14.43
C THR A 54 1.07 2.66 13.99
N PRO A 55 1.22 3.70 14.83
CA PRO A 55 2.03 4.88 14.51
C PRO A 55 3.49 4.56 14.20
N ALA A 56 3.99 3.42 14.72
CA ALA A 56 5.35 2.92 14.55
C ALA A 56 5.42 1.76 13.55
N GLY A 57 4.89 1.94 12.34
CA GLY A 57 4.86 0.91 11.29
C GLY A 57 6.22 0.44 10.73
N ALA A 58 7.34 0.51 11.46
CA ALA A 58 8.67 0.27 10.88
C ALA A 58 9.66 -0.62 11.65
N LEU A 59 9.56 -0.88 12.96
CA LEU A 59 10.67 -1.57 13.64
C LEU A 59 10.28 -2.30 14.93
N ALA A 60 9.50 -3.38 14.84
CA ALA A 60 9.27 -4.27 15.98
C ALA A 60 9.02 -5.73 15.56
N ARG A 61 9.88 -6.29 14.70
CA ARG A 61 10.28 -7.68 14.90
C ARG A 61 11.70 -7.65 15.40
N ALA A 62 11.85 -7.81 16.70
CA ALA A 62 13.12 -8.10 17.32
C ALA A 62 13.74 -9.28 16.56
N GLN A 63 14.74 -8.97 15.73
CA GLN A 63 15.76 -9.94 15.38
C GLN A 63 16.51 -10.18 16.69
N ARG A 64 16.00 -11.10 17.53
CA ARG A 64 16.78 -11.74 18.56
C ARG A 64 17.36 -13.00 17.93
N PRO A 65 18.59 -12.98 17.42
CA PRO A 65 19.34 -14.21 17.31
C PRO A 65 19.57 -14.77 18.72
N ALA A 66 19.55 -16.09 18.83
CA ALA A 66 19.94 -16.84 20.02
C ALA A 66 21.41 -16.58 20.39
#